data_AF-A0A485D6K6-F1
#
_entry.id   AF-A0A485D6K6-F1
#
_cell.length_a   1.000
_cell.length_b   1.000
_cell.length_c   1.000
_cell.angle_alpha   90.00
_cell.angle_beta   90.00
_cell.angle_gamma   90.00
#
_symmetry.space_group_name_H-M   'P 1'
#
loop_
_entity.id
_entity.type
_entity.pdbx_description
1 polymer ?
#
loop_
_entity_poly.entity_id
_entity_poly.type
_entity_poly.pdbx_seq_one_letter_code
_entity_poly.pdbx_strand_id
1 'polypeptide(L)'
;MNLREGMLYAQVAFSAAADQGFEAGGHGVLKGGSAWMPDNQINGVDFVLPFRFSQGTWQLGIRRPVSLRIGEVVNQVTAKNLSADLQGSWPVERERTASAEQRQRGYSRW
;
A
#
# COMPACT_ATOMS: atom_id res chain seq x y z
N MET A 1 -20.36 7.43 10.38
CA MET A 1 -19.29 6.41 10.52
C MET A 1 -18.62 6.64 11.87
N ASN A 2 -18.38 5.57 12.63
CA ASN A 2 -17.68 5.63 13.91
C ASN A 2 -16.43 4.74 13.86
N LEU A 3 -15.26 5.31 14.19
CA LEU A 3 -14.05 4.54 14.45
C LEU A 3 -14.05 4.14 15.92
N ARG A 4 -13.76 2.87 16.18
CA ARG A 4 -13.79 2.28 17.52
C ARG A 4 -12.58 1.39 17.71
N GLU A 5 -12.12 1.33 18.94
CA GLU A 5 -11.08 0.38 19.37
C GLU A 5 -9.77 0.53 18.61
N GLY A 6 -8.79 -0.26 19.06
CA GLY A 6 -7.51 -0.38 18.41
C GLY A 6 -6.46 0.63 18.84
N MET A 7 -5.22 0.29 18.52
CA MET A 7 -4.04 1.10 18.77
C MET A 7 -3.40 1.47 17.45
N LEU A 8 -3.14 2.76 17.26
CA LEU A 8 -2.37 3.28 16.15
C LEU A 8 -1.00 3.72 16.66
N TYR A 9 0.06 3.24 16.04
CA TYR A 9 1.41 3.74 16.26
C TYR A 9 2.16 3.85 14.93
N ALA A 10 3.06 4.83 14.85
CA ALA A 10 3.86 5.06 13.67
C ALA A 10 5.28 5.46 14.06
N GLN A 11 6.25 5.01 13.27
CA GLN A 11 7.63 5.45 13.32
C GLN A 11 7.99 6.01 11.95
N VAL A 12 8.58 7.21 11.93
CA VAL A 12 8.96 7.91 10.70
C VAL A 12 10.33 8.53 10.89
N ALA A 13 11.18 8.39 9.87
CA ALA A 13 12.44 9.08 9.73
C ALA A 13 12.51 9.75 8.37
N PHE A 14 13.18 10.90 8.28
CA PHE A 14 13.36 11.64 7.04
C PHE A 14 14.72 12.34 7.00
N SER A 15 15.18 12.64 5.78
CA SER A 15 16.37 13.45 5.52
C SER A 15 16.17 14.31 4.29
N ALA A 16 16.77 15.50 4.29
CA ALA A 16 16.77 16.41 3.15
C ALA A 16 18.18 16.98 2.97
N ALA A 17 18.76 16.80 1.78
CA ALA A 17 20.06 17.36 1.43
C ALA A 17 20.05 17.89 -0.02
N ALA A 18 20.88 18.90 -0.30
CA ALA A 18 20.90 19.56 -1.61
C ALA A 18 21.33 18.64 -2.76
N ASP A 19 22.14 17.63 -2.46
CA ASP A 19 22.64 16.61 -3.38
C ASP A 19 21.74 15.37 -3.46
N GLN A 20 21.19 14.93 -2.33
CA GLN A 20 20.38 13.69 -2.23
C GLN A 20 18.87 13.92 -2.45
N GLY A 21 18.39 15.15 -2.28
CA GLY A 21 16.96 15.45 -2.26
C GLY A 21 16.28 15.03 -0.95
N PHE A 22 14.98 14.77 -1.02
CA PHE A 22 14.16 14.36 0.12
C PHE A 22 14.00 12.83 0.18
N GLU A 23 14.37 12.23 1.31
CA GLU A 23 14.06 10.85 1.63
C GLU A 23 13.20 10.77 2.88
N ALA A 24 12.29 9.80 2.90
CA ALA A 24 11.52 9.46 4.08
C ALA A 24 11.33 7.96 4.17
N GLY A 25 11.09 7.44 5.36
CA GLY A 25 10.76 6.05 5.56
C GLY A 25 10.09 5.84 6.89
N GLY A 26 9.35 4.75 6.99
CA GLY A 26 8.62 4.50 8.21
C GLY A 26 7.85 3.21 8.23
N HIS A 27 7.17 3.05 9.36
CA HIS A 27 6.37 1.89 9.68
C HIS A 27 5.14 2.36 10.47
N GLY A 28 3.98 2.32 9.82
CA GLY A 28 2.69 2.54 10.45
C GLY A 28 2.04 1.21 10.82
N VAL A 29 1.42 1.15 12.00
CA VAL A 29 0.66 -0.02 12.43
C VAL A 29 -0.64 0.41 13.09
N LEU A 30 -1.73 -0.22 12.65
CA LEU A 30 -3.00 -0.28 13.35
C LEU A 30 -3.18 -1.72 13.86
N LYS A 31 -3.57 -1.88 15.12
CA LYS A 31 -3.93 -3.18 15.70
C LYS A 31 -5.32 -3.15 16.29
N GLY A 32 -6.14 -4.13 15.96
CA GLY A 32 -7.47 -4.34 16.54
C GLY A 32 -8.44 -3.17 16.30
N GLY A 33 -8.29 -2.44 15.21
CA GLY A 33 -9.18 -1.33 14.88
C GLY A 33 -10.55 -1.83 14.42
N SER A 34 -11.59 -1.04 14.67
CA SER A 34 -12.96 -1.34 14.25
C SER A 34 -13.62 -0.10 13.66
N ALA A 35 -14.45 -0.28 12.63
CA ALA A 35 -15.14 0.81 11.94
C ALA A 35 -16.58 0.42 11.66
N TRP A 36 -17.52 1.24 12.12
CA TRP A 36 -18.96 1.02 11.93
C TRP A 36 -19.53 2.06 10.98
N MET A 37 -20.17 1.55 9.93
CA MET A 37 -20.89 2.27 8.90
C MET A 37 -22.38 1.92 9.02
N PRO A 38 -23.31 2.69 8.44
CA PRO A 38 -24.76 2.47 8.62
C PRO A 38 -25.22 1.04 8.28
N ASP A 39 -24.55 0.40 7.34
CA ASP A 39 -24.89 -0.89 6.74
C ASP A 39 -23.82 -1.96 6.95
N ASN A 40 -22.64 -1.61 7.49
CA ASN A 40 -21.50 -2.51 7.61
C ASN A 40 -20.73 -2.29 8.91
N GLN A 41 -20.21 -3.35 9.49
CA GLN A 41 -19.21 -3.30 10.55
C GLN A 41 -17.94 -4.01 10.09
N ILE A 42 -16.79 -3.39 10.32
CA ILE A 42 -15.48 -3.96 10.05
C ILE A 42 -14.78 -4.04 11.41
N ASN A 43 -14.50 -5.25 11.88
CA ASN A 43 -13.98 -5.47 13.22
C ASN A 43 -12.64 -6.22 13.17
N GLY A 44 -11.76 -5.92 14.14
CA GLY A 44 -10.48 -6.61 14.28
C GLY A 44 -9.53 -6.35 13.11
N VAL A 45 -9.41 -5.08 12.71
CA VAL A 45 -8.50 -4.64 11.65
C VAL A 45 -7.09 -4.51 12.20
N ASP A 46 -6.20 -5.35 11.68
CA ASP A 46 -4.75 -5.19 11.79
C ASP A 46 -4.21 -4.72 10.44
N PHE A 47 -3.53 -3.58 10.44
CA PHE A 47 -2.92 -3.01 9.24
C PHE A 47 -1.47 -2.63 9.52
N VAL A 48 -0.57 -3.05 8.64
CA VAL A 48 0.87 -2.81 8.75
C VAL A 48 1.36 -2.19 7.45
N LEU A 49 1.91 -0.98 7.53
CA LEU A 49 2.36 -0.17 6.41
C LEU A 49 3.84 0.20 6.54
N PRO A 50 4.76 -0.65 6.05
CA PRO A 50 6.14 -0.26 5.81
C PRO A 50 6.25 0.52 4.50
N PHE A 51 6.90 1.68 4.54
CA PHE A 51 7.11 2.52 3.36
C PHE A 51 8.50 3.14 3.34
N ARG A 52 8.94 3.50 2.13
CA ARG A 52 10.06 4.42 1.88
C ARG A 52 9.69 5.36 0.76
N PHE A 53 10.15 6.58 0.84
CA PHE A 53 10.17 7.56 -0.22
C PHE A 53 11.62 7.91 -0.53
N SER A 54 12.02 7.77 -1.79
CA SER A 54 13.32 8.21 -2.29
C SER A 54 13.20 8.46 -3.78
N GLN A 55 13.93 9.46 -4.29
CA GLN A 55 13.97 9.80 -5.72
C GLN A 55 12.57 10.00 -6.35
N GLY A 56 11.66 10.64 -5.62
CA GLY A 56 10.30 10.89 -6.12
C GLY A 56 9.37 9.68 -6.13
N THR A 57 9.82 8.52 -5.64
CA THR A 57 9.06 7.26 -5.70
C THR A 57 8.76 6.74 -4.29
N TRP A 58 7.50 6.41 -4.06
CA TRP A 58 7.07 5.65 -2.90
C TRP A 58 7.28 4.17 -3.16
N GLN A 59 7.94 3.49 -2.25
CA GLN A 59 8.05 2.04 -2.21
C GLN A 59 7.27 1.55 -1.01
N LEU A 60 6.26 0.73 -1.28
CA LEU A 60 5.37 0.15 -0.29
C LEU A 60 5.69 -1.33 -0.19
N GLY A 61 5.90 -1.83 1.02
CA GLY A 61 6.10 -3.26 1.21
C GLY A 61 7.55 -3.77 1.00
N ILE A 62 8.57 -2.92 1.15
CA ILE A 62 9.98 -3.18 0.73
C ILE A 62 10.62 -4.41 1.39
N ARG A 63 10.52 -4.50 2.72
CA ARG A 63 11.11 -5.61 3.50
C ARG A 63 10.08 -6.65 3.91
N ARG A 64 8.82 -6.21 4.02
CA ARG A 64 7.63 -7.00 4.36
C ARG A 64 6.48 -6.35 3.62
N PRO A 65 5.49 -7.12 3.13
CA PRO A 65 4.33 -6.54 2.47
C PRO A 65 3.62 -5.54 3.37
N VAL A 66 2.93 -4.60 2.72
CA VAL A 66 1.81 -3.93 3.36
C VAL A 66 0.76 -5.00 3.61
N SER A 67 0.40 -5.22 4.87
CA SER A 67 -0.50 -6.30 5.25
C SER A 67 -1.78 -5.74 5.85
N LEU A 68 -2.91 -6.24 5.38
CA LEU A 68 -4.23 -6.00 5.94
C LEU A 68 -4.81 -7.34 6.36
N ARG A 69 -5.21 -7.42 7.64
CA ARG A 69 -5.96 -8.54 8.19
C ARG A 69 -7.22 -7.97 8.83
N ILE A 70 -8.37 -8.56 8.53
CA ILE A 70 -9.65 -8.16 9.09
C ILE A 70 -10.27 -9.41 9.72
N GLY A 71 -10.55 -9.34 11.01
CA GLY A 71 -11.21 -10.43 11.74
C GLY A 71 -12.56 -10.75 11.14
N GLU A 72 -13.42 -9.74 10.98
CA GLU A 72 -14.73 -9.91 10.34
C GLU A 72 -15.24 -8.63 9.68
N VAL A 73 -16.03 -8.84 8.63
CA VAL A 73 -16.87 -7.83 8.00
C VAL A 73 -18.32 -8.33 8.11
N VAL A 74 -19.13 -7.60 8.87
CA VAL A 74 -20.55 -7.91 9.09
C VAL A 74 -21.38 -7.01 8.20
N ASN A 75 -22.10 -7.63 7.28
CA ASN A 75 -23.17 -7.01 6.49
C ASN A 75 -24.34 -8.00 6.34
N GLN A 76 -25.13 -7.94 5.27
CA GLN A 76 -26.15 -8.96 4.96
C GLN A 76 -25.58 -10.41 4.92
N VAL A 77 -24.27 -10.54 4.68
CA VAL A 77 -23.47 -11.75 4.78
C VAL A 77 -22.22 -11.46 5.63
N THR A 78 -21.89 -12.34 6.58
CA THR A 78 -20.68 -12.16 7.38
C THR A 78 -19.48 -12.83 6.72
N ALA A 79 -18.46 -12.04 6.38
CA ALA A 79 -17.17 -12.55 5.93
C ALA A 79 -16.17 -12.53 7.11
N LYS A 80 -15.35 -13.57 7.24
CA LYS A 80 -14.38 -13.72 8.34
C LYS A 80 -12.99 -14.03 7.82
N ASN A 81 -11.98 -13.63 8.57
CA ASN A 81 -10.57 -13.90 8.30
C ASN A 81 -10.11 -13.40 6.92
N LEU A 82 -10.43 -12.15 6.60
CA LEU A 82 -9.98 -11.55 5.34
C LEU A 82 -8.51 -11.16 5.45
N SER A 83 -7.76 -11.42 4.38
CA SER A 83 -6.36 -11.05 4.30
C SER A 83 -5.99 -10.51 2.93
N ALA A 84 -5.20 -9.44 2.93
CA ALA A 84 -4.56 -8.91 1.73
C ALA A 84 -3.12 -8.51 2.05
N ASP A 85 -2.21 -8.85 1.14
CA ASP A 85 -0.82 -8.41 1.17
C ASP A 85 -0.50 -7.69 -0.14
N LEU A 86 0.10 -6.52 -0.04
CA LEU A 86 0.42 -5.67 -1.18
C LEU A 86 1.88 -5.22 -1.13
N GLN A 87 2.51 -5.15 -2.31
CA GLN A 87 3.86 -4.64 -2.51
C GLN A 87 3.88 -3.89 -3.84
N GLY A 88 4.65 -2.81 -3.92
CA GLY A 88 4.81 -2.07 -5.16
C GLY A 88 5.38 -0.67 -4.98
N SER A 89 5.46 0.05 -6.09
CA SER A 89 5.89 1.44 -6.12
C SER A 89 4.80 2.38 -6.64
N TRP A 90 4.82 3.62 -6.17
CA TRP A 90 4.00 4.71 -6.68
C TRP A 90 4.87 5.95 -6.99
N PRO A 91 4.76 6.57 -8.17
CA PRO A 91 3.93 6.16 -9.29
C PRO A 91 4.35 4.78 -9.83
N VAL A 92 3.36 3.99 -10.25
CA VAL A 92 3.65 2.72 -10.93
C VAL A 92 4.39 3.08 -12.22
N GLU A 93 5.57 2.51 -12.41
CA GLU A 93 6.26 2.62 -13.70
C GLU A 93 5.33 2.00 -14.74
N ARG A 94 4.73 2.83 -15.60
CA ARG A 94 4.09 2.30 -16.80
C ARG A 94 5.19 1.65 -17.59
N GLU A 95 5.17 0.32 -17.59
CA GLU A 95 6.10 -0.47 -18.35
C GLU A 95 6.16 0.08 -19.78
N ARG A 96 7.39 0.15 -20.27
CA ARG A 96 7.82 0.66 -21.57
C ARG A 96 7.29 -0.21 -22.72
N THR A 97 6.05 -0.67 -22.63
CA THR A 97 5.32 -1.56 -23.55
C THR A 97 4.81 -0.81 -24.79
N ALA A 98 5.47 0.28 -25.18
CA ALA A 98 5.40 0.83 -26.53
C ALA A 98 6.68 0.55 -27.33
N SER A 99 7.79 0.23 -26.66
CA SER A 99 9.10 0.06 -27.30
C SER A 99 9.35 -1.33 -27.89
N ALA A 100 8.46 -2.30 -27.65
CA ALA A 100 8.51 -3.62 -28.28
C ALA A 100 7.74 -3.63 -29.62
N GLU A 101 6.55 -3.02 -29.69
CA GLU A 101 5.76 -2.98 -30.92
C GLU A 101 6.36 -2.08 -32.02
N GLN A 102 7.11 -1.04 -31.65
CA GLN A 102 7.80 -0.19 -32.63
C GLN A 102 9.07 -0.81 -33.21
N ARG A 103 9.61 -1.88 -32.60
CA ARG A 103 10.77 -2.60 -33.15
C ARG A 103 10.37 -3.63 -34.22
N GLN A 104 9.17 -4.20 -34.17
CA GLN A 104 8.71 -5.12 -35.23
C GLN A 104 8.18 -4.42 -36.49
N ARG A 105 7.74 -3.17 -36.42
CA ARG A 105 7.28 -2.43 -37.62
C ARG A 105 8.40 -1.81 -38.47
N GLY A 106 9.67 -2.05 -38.11
CA GLY A 106 10.86 -1.55 -38.83
C GLY A 106 11.46 -2.52 -39.86
N TYR A 107 11.07 -3.80 -39.86
CA TYR A 107 11.65 -4.83 -40.74
C TYR A 107 10.57 -5.48 -41.61
N SER A 108 9.97 -4.71 -42.52
CA SER A 108 9.25 -5.25 -43.69
C SER A 108 9.00 -4.11 -44.68
N ARG A 109 10.09 -3.75 -45.34
CA ARG A 109 10.08 -3.12 -46.65
C ARG A 109 11.43 -3.46 -47.26
N TRP A 110 11.44 -4.58 -47.98
CA TRP A 110 12.13 -4.90 -49.24
C TRP A 110 11.85 -6.39 -49.50
#